data_AF-A0AAE2YIF3-F1
#
_entry.id   AF-A0AAE2YIF3-F1
#
_cell.length_a   1.000
_cell.length_b   1.000
_cell.length_c   1.000
_cell.angle_alpha   90.00
_cell.angle_beta   90.00
_cell.angle_gamma   90.00
#
_symmetry.space_group_name_H-M   'P 1'
#
loop_
_entity.id
_entity.type
_entity.pdbx_description
1 polymer ?
#
loop_
_entity_poly.entity_id
_entity_poly.type
_entity_poly.pdbx_seq_one_letter_code
_entity_poly.pdbx_strand_id
1 'polypeptide(L)'
;MPVGNPQVIKAVIATLKGDPLVSPANLRLIVKSTLEYAQRNYGFGAVDGEVSLDELEKMLLDAAEKHPCEEALTYGIAKGESLIEGSSGIVARHVAKKVPGILVKSLGLHDLFKDSTDLYDCLSRYKNFLVKIGLIRDEHLVLARQGSDVYVKLSGHCNYANACTSLNKEGVHNIFGEVVCTRLITLAGIAETALGKGFDIKVTSYNPPNCEGKIFEAT
;
A
#
# COMPACT_ATOMS: atom_id res chain seq x y z
N MET A 1 0.58 -18.77 6.56
CA MET A 1 0.42 -17.31 6.70
C MET A 1 0.99 -16.66 5.45
N PRO A 2 0.45 -15.52 4.98
CA PRO A 2 1.13 -14.74 3.95
C PRO A 2 2.56 -14.41 4.44
N VAL A 3 3.53 -14.61 3.56
CA VAL A 3 4.91 -14.21 3.77
C VAL A 3 5.13 -12.85 3.12
N GLY A 4 6.08 -12.09 3.63
CA GLY A 4 6.39 -10.77 3.11
C GLY A 4 7.02 -10.84 1.72
N ASN A 5 6.88 -9.76 0.95
CA ASN A 5 7.51 -9.64 -0.36
C ASN A 5 8.76 -8.74 -0.30
N PRO A 6 9.99 -9.29 -0.43
CA PRO A 6 11.23 -8.51 -0.39
C PRO A 6 11.29 -7.34 -1.38
N GLN A 7 10.70 -7.48 -2.57
CA GLN A 7 10.68 -6.42 -3.58
C GLN A 7 9.76 -5.28 -3.16
N VAL A 8 8.63 -5.59 -2.53
CA VAL A 8 7.71 -4.57 -1.98
C VAL A 8 8.38 -3.82 -0.84
N ILE A 9 9.04 -4.53 0.10
CA ILE A 9 9.78 -3.94 1.21
C ILE A 9 10.83 -2.96 0.67
N LYS A 10 11.69 -3.41 -0.25
CA LYS A 10 12.72 -2.58 -0.88
C LYS A 10 12.13 -1.37 -1.61
N ALA A 11 11.04 -1.55 -2.36
CA ALA A 11 10.40 -0.45 -3.09
C ALA A 11 9.81 0.60 -2.14
N VAL A 12 9.18 0.16 -1.03
CA VAL A 12 8.65 1.06 0.00
C VAL A 12 9.79 1.84 0.66
N ILE A 13 10.85 1.16 1.11
CA ILE A 13 12.00 1.80 1.75
C ILE A 13 12.70 2.77 0.80
N ALA A 14 12.93 2.38 -0.46
CA ALA A 14 13.51 3.26 -1.46
C ALA A 14 12.66 4.52 -1.70
N THR A 15 11.33 4.37 -1.67
CA THR A 15 10.42 5.51 -1.76
C THR A 15 10.56 6.42 -0.55
N LEU A 16 10.54 5.87 0.68
CA LEU A 16 10.71 6.65 1.91
C LEU A 16 12.04 7.42 1.96
N LYS A 17 13.14 6.83 1.47
CA LYS A 17 14.47 7.47 1.40
C LYS A 17 14.51 8.66 0.44
N GLY A 18 13.77 8.59 -0.66
CA GLY A 18 13.83 9.57 -1.75
C GLY A 18 12.66 10.56 -1.79
N ASP A 19 11.70 10.46 -0.86
CA ASP A 19 10.49 11.27 -0.94
C ASP A 19 10.65 12.64 -0.25
N PRO A 20 10.44 13.77 -0.96
CA PRO A 20 10.58 15.09 -0.36
C PRO A 20 9.51 15.41 0.70
N LEU A 21 8.40 14.67 0.75
CA LEU A 21 7.36 14.85 1.78
C LEU A 21 7.72 14.13 3.09
N VAL A 22 8.75 13.29 3.09
CA VAL A 22 9.13 12.47 4.22
C VAL A 22 10.28 13.13 4.98
N SER A 23 9.94 13.89 6.03
CA SER A 23 10.95 14.53 6.89
C SER A 23 11.70 13.53 7.77
N PRO A 24 12.89 13.87 8.31
CA PRO A 24 13.60 13.01 9.26
C PRO A 24 12.79 12.68 10.53
N ALA A 25 11.94 13.60 10.97
CA ALA A 25 11.02 13.34 12.09
C ALA A 25 9.96 12.29 11.71
N ASN A 26 9.37 12.40 10.50
CA ASN A 26 8.46 11.40 9.96
C ASN A 26 9.14 10.02 9.90
N LEU A 27 10.36 9.93 9.34
CA LEU A 27 11.09 8.66 9.24
C LEU A 27 11.26 7.97 10.59
N ARG A 28 11.67 8.71 11.62
CA ARG A 28 11.86 8.14 12.97
C ARG A 28 10.56 7.55 13.53
N LEU A 29 9.44 8.24 13.35
CA LEU A 29 8.14 7.75 13.81
C LEU A 29 7.62 6.58 12.96
N ILE A 30 7.87 6.58 11.65
CA ILE A 30 7.55 5.46 10.77
C ILE A 30 8.33 4.22 11.19
N VAL A 31 9.63 4.33 11.42
CA VAL A 31 10.47 3.22 11.87
C VAL A 31 10.00 2.70 13.23
N LYS A 32 9.81 3.59 14.20
CA LYS A 32 9.31 3.23 15.54
C LYS A 32 7.96 2.50 15.46
N SER A 33 6.99 3.07 14.76
CA SER A 33 5.64 2.50 14.65
C SER A 33 5.63 1.16 13.89
N THR A 34 6.52 1.00 12.89
CA THR A 34 6.69 -0.28 12.18
C THR A 34 7.20 -1.36 13.12
N LEU A 35 8.23 -1.05 13.93
CA LEU A 35 8.81 -1.99 14.89
C LEU A 35 7.83 -2.36 16.00
N GLU A 36 7.12 -1.38 16.57
CA GLU A 36 6.08 -1.62 17.58
C GLU A 36 4.99 -2.57 17.05
N TYR A 37 4.56 -2.35 15.80
CA TYR A 37 3.60 -3.24 15.16
C TYR A 37 4.14 -4.65 14.94
N ALA A 38 5.37 -4.78 14.44
CA ALA A 38 6.01 -6.07 14.19
C ALA A 38 6.29 -6.84 15.49
N GLN A 39 6.69 -6.16 16.57
CA GLN A 39 6.85 -6.76 17.90
C GLN A 39 5.53 -7.33 18.40
N ARG A 40 4.46 -6.52 18.36
CA ARG A 40 3.13 -6.90 18.83
C ARG A 40 2.51 -8.05 18.06
N ASN A 41 2.66 -8.08 16.73
CA ASN A 41 1.93 -9.02 15.86
C ASN A 41 2.77 -10.21 15.38
N TYR A 42 4.09 -10.04 15.27
CA TYR A 42 5.00 -11.06 14.71
C TYR A 42 6.04 -11.53 15.71
N GLY A 43 6.06 -10.98 16.93
CA GLY A 43 7.01 -11.39 17.97
C GLY A 43 8.45 -10.99 17.67
N PHE A 44 8.66 -9.91 16.91
CA PHE A 44 10.00 -9.34 16.77
C PHE A 44 10.54 -9.01 18.17
N GLY A 45 11.84 -9.22 18.38
CA GLY A 45 12.48 -8.85 19.64
C GLY A 45 12.31 -7.36 19.93
N ALA A 46 12.28 -7.01 21.22
CA ALA A 46 12.45 -5.63 21.62
C ALA A 46 13.76 -5.10 21.02
N VAL A 47 13.70 -3.90 20.44
CA VAL A 47 14.89 -3.24 19.90
C VAL A 47 15.22 -2.08 20.82
N ASP A 48 16.39 -2.15 21.46
CA ASP A 48 16.88 -1.11 22.33
C ASP A 48 17.59 -0.03 21.47
N GLY A 49 17.21 1.23 21.65
CA GLY A 49 17.83 2.37 20.97
C GLY A 49 17.12 2.83 19.69
N GLU A 50 17.71 3.82 19.03
CA GLU A 50 17.20 4.38 17.77
C GLU A 50 17.63 3.50 16.60
N VAL A 51 16.65 3.01 15.83
CA VAL A 51 16.89 2.17 14.65
C VAL A 51 16.82 3.03 13.40
N SER A 52 17.83 2.91 12.55
CA SER A 52 17.85 3.57 11.24
C SER A 52 16.91 2.89 10.24
N LEU A 53 16.55 3.60 9.17
CA LEU A 53 15.73 3.03 8.10
C LEU A 53 16.43 1.84 7.38
N ASP A 54 17.76 1.86 7.28
CA ASP A 54 18.56 0.78 6.69
C ASP A 54 18.55 -0.47 7.57
N GLU A 55 18.67 -0.29 8.88
CA GLU A 55 18.55 -1.40 9.84
C GLU A 55 17.15 -1.98 9.82
N LEU A 56 16.10 -1.14 9.78
CA LEU A 56 14.72 -1.60 9.61
C LEU A 56 14.57 -2.42 8.33
N GLU A 57 15.10 -1.94 7.19
CA GLU A 57 15.06 -2.67 5.92
C GLU A 57 15.65 -4.07 6.06
N LYS A 58 16.85 -4.18 6.65
CA LYS A 58 17.50 -5.47 6.89
C LYS A 58 16.65 -6.39 7.76
N MET A 59 16.15 -5.89 8.89
CA MET A 59 15.32 -6.67 9.81
C MET A 59 14.05 -7.20 9.15
N LEU A 60 13.38 -6.38 8.34
CA LEU A 60 12.18 -6.79 7.62
C LEU A 60 12.49 -7.80 6.51
N LEU A 61 13.62 -7.66 5.82
CA LEU A 61 14.04 -8.62 4.79
C LEU A 61 14.39 -9.98 5.38
N ASP A 62 15.10 -10.02 6.51
CA ASP A 62 15.46 -11.26 7.22
C ASP A 62 14.21 -12.01 7.76
N ALA A 63 13.14 -11.27 8.03
CA ALA A 63 11.88 -11.80 8.53
C ALA A 63 10.82 -12.08 7.44
N ALA A 64 11.04 -11.63 6.21
CA ALA A 64 10.04 -11.65 5.13
C ALA A 64 9.56 -13.07 4.80
N GLU A 65 10.42 -14.08 4.93
CA GLU A 65 10.04 -15.48 4.68
C GLU A 65 9.03 -16.04 5.69
N LYS A 66 8.86 -15.39 6.84
CA LYS A 66 8.02 -15.86 7.96
C LYS A 66 6.84 -14.95 8.25
N HIS A 67 6.95 -13.67 7.92
CA HIS A 67 5.98 -12.64 8.33
C HIS A 67 5.65 -11.67 7.20
N PRO A 68 4.41 -11.15 7.14
CA PRO A 68 3.98 -10.19 6.12
C PRO A 68 4.52 -8.78 6.42
N CYS A 69 5.83 -8.58 6.27
CA CYS A 69 6.52 -7.36 6.66
C CYS A 69 6.01 -6.07 5.97
N GLU A 70 5.42 -6.15 4.77
CA GLU A 70 4.75 -5.01 4.15
C GLU A 70 3.52 -4.51 4.92
N GLU A 71 2.86 -5.36 5.71
CA GLU A 71 1.76 -4.98 6.59
C GLU A 71 2.26 -4.08 7.72
N ALA A 72 3.38 -4.44 8.34
CA ALA A 72 4.01 -3.62 9.37
C ALA A 72 4.47 -2.27 8.82
N LEU A 73 5.08 -2.24 7.63
CA LEU A 73 5.46 -0.97 6.97
C LEU A 73 4.24 -0.10 6.68
N THR A 74 3.17 -0.70 6.16
CA THR A 74 1.92 0.01 5.88
C THR A 74 1.36 0.66 7.15
N TYR A 75 1.31 -0.11 8.25
CA TYR A 75 0.91 0.42 9.55
C TYR A 75 1.83 1.55 10.00
N GLY A 76 3.14 1.34 9.95
CA GLY A 76 4.13 2.30 10.43
C GLY A 76 4.10 3.62 9.67
N ILE A 77 3.89 3.59 8.35
CA ILE A 77 3.76 4.79 7.52
C ILE A 77 2.53 5.60 7.95
N ALA A 78 1.36 4.96 8.01
CA ALA A 78 0.11 5.65 8.37
C ALA A 78 0.13 6.16 9.83
N LYS A 79 0.64 5.34 10.76
CA LYS A 79 0.74 5.71 12.17
C LYS A 79 1.76 6.82 12.39
N GLY A 80 2.95 6.69 11.81
CA GLY A 80 4.02 7.67 11.93
C GLY A 80 3.60 9.04 11.42
N GLU A 81 2.92 9.08 10.25
CA GLU A 81 2.32 10.29 9.72
C GLU A 81 1.28 10.90 10.68
N SER A 82 0.35 10.08 11.18
CA SER A 82 -0.71 10.54 12.08
C SER A 82 -0.21 11.17 13.39
N LEU A 83 0.97 10.76 13.85
CA LEU A 83 1.58 11.30 15.07
C LEU A 83 2.16 12.71 14.87
N ILE A 84 2.43 13.13 13.63
CA ILE A 84 2.91 14.48 13.30
C ILE A 84 1.76 15.35 12.84
N GLU A 85 0.98 14.87 11.88
CA GLU A 85 -0.02 15.66 11.16
C GLU A 85 -1.41 15.58 11.82
N GLY A 86 -1.58 14.78 12.87
CA GLY A 86 -2.87 14.51 13.52
C GLY A 86 -3.85 13.70 12.66
N SER A 87 -3.44 13.32 11.44
CA SER A 87 -4.19 12.49 10.50
C SER A 87 -3.22 11.73 9.58
N SER A 88 -3.71 10.69 8.92
CA SER A 88 -2.93 9.91 7.94
C SER A 88 -3.38 10.20 6.50
N GLY A 89 -2.55 9.91 5.51
CA GLY A 89 -2.98 9.76 4.13
C GLY A 89 -2.38 10.72 3.11
N ILE A 90 -1.55 11.70 3.47
CA ILE A 90 -0.76 12.48 2.50
C ILE A 90 0.50 11.68 2.15
N VAL A 91 1.38 11.46 3.13
CA VAL A 91 2.61 10.67 2.99
C VAL A 91 2.26 9.23 2.65
N ALA A 92 1.33 8.60 3.39
CA ALA A 92 0.96 7.22 3.14
C ALA A 92 0.46 6.98 1.70
N ARG A 93 -0.37 7.88 1.17
CA ARG A 93 -0.89 7.79 -0.20
C ARG A 93 0.21 8.02 -1.23
N HIS A 94 1.04 9.05 -1.03
CA HIS A 94 2.11 9.39 -1.97
C HIS A 94 3.16 8.27 -2.06
N VAL A 95 3.57 7.72 -0.93
CA VAL A 95 4.50 6.57 -0.88
C VAL A 95 3.87 5.35 -1.55
N ALA A 96 2.64 4.99 -1.18
CA ALA A 96 2.00 3.78 -1.71
C ALA A 96 1.67 3.87 -3.22
N LYS A 97 1.47 5.06 -3.78
CA LYS A 97 1.26 5.26 -5.24
C LYS A 97 2.53 5.11 -6.06
N LYS A 98 3.70 5.47 -5.52
CA LYS A 98 5.00 5.35 -6.21
C LYS A 98 5.53 3.92 -6.27
N VAL A 99 5.25 3.12 -5.24
CA VAL A 99 5.71 1.72 -5.13
C VAL A 99 5.37 0.88 -6.37
N PRO A 100 4.12 0.89 -6.89
CA PRO A 100 3.79 0.25 -8.15
C PRO A 100 4.72 0.59 -9.31
N GLY A 101 5.06 1.87 -9.50
CA GLY A 101 5.93 2.29 -10.60
C GLY A 101 7.35 1.72 -10.50
N ILE A 102 7.90 1.67 -9.29
CA ILE A 102 9.19 1.03 -9.02
C ILE A 102 9.11 -0.47 -9.33
N LEU A 103 8.05 -1.14 -8.87
CA LEU A 103 7.86 -2.58 -9.08
C LEU A 103 7.68 -2.91 -10.57
N VAL A 104 6.83 -2.19 -11.29
CA VAL A 104 6.61 -2.36 -12.74
C VAL A 104 7.93 -2.26 -13.49
N LYS A 105 8.77 -1.29 -13.14
CA LYS A 105 10.09 -1.12 -13.75
C LYS A 105 11.06 -2.25 -13.40
N SER A 106 11.19 -2.57 -12.12
CA SER A 106 12.13 -3.60 -11.64
C SER A 106 11.78 -5.02 -12.14
N LEU A 107 10.50 -5.29 -12.37
CA LEU A 107 9.99 -6.58 -12.82
C LEU A 107 9.83 -6.66 -14.35
N GLY A 108 10.16 -5.60 -15.09
CA GLY A 108 10.03 -5.58 -16.56
C GLY A 108 8.58 -5.65 -17.05
N LEU A 109 7.62 -5.15 -16.28
CA LEU A 109 6.18 -5.22 -16.60
C LEU A 109 5.67 -4.04 -17.44
N HIS A 110 6.57 -3.27 -18.06
CA HIS A 110 6.19 -2.09 -18.85
C HIS A 110 5.25 -2.44 -20.01
N ASP A 111 5.53 -3.54 -20.72
CA ASP A 111 4.75 -3.96 -21.88
C ASP A 111 3.32 -4.39 -21.53
N LEU A 112 3.05 -4.74 -20.26
CA LEU A 112 1.71 -5.06 -19.79
C LEU A 112 0.74 -3.87 -19.96
N PHE A 113 1.27 -2.65 -19.86
CA PHE A 113 0.49 -1.42 -19.80
C PHE A 113 0.60 -0.51 -21.02
N LYS A 114 1.52 -0.81 -21.96
CA LYS A 114 1.90 0.04 -23.08
C LYS A 114 0.73 0.56 -23.93
N ASP A 115 -0.33 -0.23 -24.07
CA ASP A 115 -1.50 0.08 -24.89
C ASP A 115 -2.76 0.37 -24.06
N SER A 116 -2.59 0.74 -22.78
CA SER A 116 -3.74 1.05 -21.91
C SER A 116 -4.38 2.36 -22.36
N THR A 117 -5.67 2.30 -22.72
CA THR A 117 -6.39 3.48 -23.26
C THR A 117 -7.06 4.31 -22.17
N ASP A 118 -7.52 3.67 -21.10
CA ASP A 118 -8.19 4.31 -19.97
C ASP A 118 -7.99 3.54 -18.66
N LEU A 119 -8.52 4.13 -17.57
CA LEU A 119 -8.40 3.59 -16.21
C LEU A 119 -8.95 2.16 -16.11
N TYR A 120 -10.09 1.86 -16.74
CA TYR A 120 -10.70 0.54 -16.67
C TYR A 120 -9.87 -0.50 -17.43
N ASP A 121 -9.38 -0.16 -18.63
CA ASP A 121 -8.51 -1.04 -19.41
C ASP A 121 -7.20 -1.36 -18.65
N CYS A 122 -6.54 -0.32 -18.11
CA CYS A 122 -5.32 -0.47 -17.31
C CYS A 122 -5.53 -1.42 -16.12
N LEU A 123 -6.57 -1.19 -15.31
CA LEU A 123 -6.85 -2.01 -14.14
C LEU A 123 -7.29 -3.43 -14.53
N SER A 124 -8.01 -3.59 -15.65
CA SER A 124 -8.41 -4.90 -16.17
C SER A 124 -7.20 -5.71 -16.63
N ARG A 125 -6.23 -5.08 -17.31
CA ARG A 125 -4.96 -5.72 -17.70
C ARG A 125 -4.17 -6.17 -16.49
N TYR A 126 -4.08 -5.32 -15.46
CA TYR A 126 -3.42 -5.70 -14.21
C TYR A 126 -4.13 -6.86 -13.51
N LYS A 127 -5.47 -6.81 -13.36
CA LYS A 127 -6.28 -7.91 -12.82
C LYS A 127 -5.98 -9.21 -13.58
N ASN A 128 -6.07 -9.18 -14.90
CA ASN A 128 -5.85 -10.34 -15.75
C ASN A 128 -4.44 -10.91 -15.60
N PHE A 129 -3.42 -10.05 -15.46
CA PHE A 129 -2.06 -10.48 -15.14
C PHE A 129 -2.00 -11.19 -13.79
N LEU A 130 -2.55 -10.61 -12.73
CA LEU A 130 -2.55 -11.21 -11.39
C LEU A 130 -3.26 -12.57 -11.37
N VAL A 131 -4.37 -12.72 -12.11
CA VAL A 131 -5.09 -13.99 -12.26
C VAL A 131 -4.23 -15.01 -13.01
N LYS A 132 -3.61 -14.62 -14.13
CA LYS A 132 -2.77 -15.50 -14.96
C LYS A 132 -1.58 -16.08 -14.22
N ILE A 133 -0.95 -15.29 -13.34
CA ILE A 133 0.18 -15.76 -12.51
C ILE A 133 -0.28 -16.50 -11.24
N GLY A 134 -1.59 -16.66 -11.04
CA GLY A 134 -2.15 -17.35 -9.89
C GLY A 134 -2.05 -16.60 -8.57
N LEU A 135 -1.80 -15.28 -8.59
CA LEU A 135 -1.73 -14.47 -7.37
C LEU A 135 -3.11 -14.24 -6.75
N ILE A 136 -4.14 -14.08 -7.59
CA ILE A 136 -5.52 -13.93 -7.16
C ILE A 136 -6.45 -14.81 -8.02
N ARG A 137 -7.66 -15.06 -7.52
CA ARG A 137 -8.76 -15.59 -8.33
C ARG A 137 -9.53 -14.45 -8.99
N ASP A 138 -10.26 -14.73 -10.05
CA ASP A 138 -10.96 -13.69 -10.82
C ASP A 138 -11.98 -12.93 -9.96
N GLU A 139 -12.67 -13.63 -9.06
CA GLU A 139 -13.65 -13.08 -8.12
C GLU A 139 -13.05 -12.20 -7.00
N HIS A 140 -11.72 -12.21 -6.81
CA HIS A 140 -11.04 -11.43 -5.77
C HIS A 140 -10.92 -9.93 -6.08
N LEU A 141 -11.10 -9.57 -7.35
CA LEU A 141 -11.05 -8.18 -7.83
C LEU A 141 -12.13 -8.00 -8.91
N VAL A 142 -13.22 -7.35 -8.56
CA VAL A 142 -14.29 -7.01 -9.50
C VAL A 142 -14.18 -5.53 -9.85
N LEU A 143 -14.15 -5.24 -11.14
CA LEU A 143 -14.07 -3.89 -11.69
C LEU A 143 -15.37 -3.59 -12.43
N ALA A 144 -15.93 -2.41 -12.22
CA ALA A 144 -17.09 -1.95 -12.98
C ALA A 144 -16.85 -0.51 -13.45
N ARG A 145 -17.00 -0.28 -14.76
CA ARG A 145 -16.89 1.05 -15.35
C ARG A 145 -18.12 1.90 -14.96
N GLN A 146 -17.87 3.11 -14.48
CA GLN A 146 -18.89 4.11 -14.16
C GLN A 146 -18.49 5.45 -14.80
N GLY A 147 -18.78 5.61 -16.10
CA GLY A 147 -18.27 6.75 -16.87
C GLY A 147 -16.75 6.68 -17.04
N SER A 148 -16.04 7.75 -16.65
CA SER A 148 -14.56 7.80 -16.57
C SER A 148 -14.00 7.05 -15.37
N ASP A 149 -14.83 6.74 -14.38
CA ASP A 149 -14.41 6.24 -13.10
C ASP A 149 -14.53 4.72 -13.05
N VAL A 150 -13.83 4.09 -12.11
CA VAL A 150 -13.88 2.64 -11.92
C VAL A 150 -14.27 2.33 -10.49
N TYR A 151 -15.40 1.65 -10.34
CA TYR A 151 -15.77 1.02 -9.08
C TYR A 151 -14.99 -0.29 -8.92
N VAL A 152 -14.49 -0.50 -7.71
CA VAL A 152 -13.60 -1.61 -7.36
C VAL A 152 -14.17 -2.32 -6.15
N LYS A 153 -14.44 -3.62 -6.30
CA LYS A 153 -14.77 -4.51 -5.20
C LYS A 153 -13.64 -5.50 -4.97
N LEU A 154 -13.10 -5.46 -3.75
CA LEU A 154 -12.02 -6.32 -3.32
C LEU A 154 -12.61 -7.46 -2.50
N SER A 155 -12.11 -8.66 -2.71
CA SER A 155 -12.40 -9.80 -1.86
C SER A 155 -11.16 -10.70 -1.74
N GLY A 156 -11.32 -11.86 -1.08
CA GLY A 156 -10.25 -12.81 -0.86
C GLY A 156 -9.25 -12.35 0.19
N HIS A 157 -8.00 -12.78 0.05
CA HIS A 157 -6.94 -12.46 1.01
C HIS A 157 -6.47 -11.00 0.85
N CYS A 158 -6.24 -10.31 1.98
CA CYS A 158 -5.67 -8.97 2.01
C CYS A 158 -4.53 -8.93 3.03
N ASN A 159 -3.30 -8.76 2.53
CA ASN A 159 -2.10 -8.70 3.37
C ASN A 159 -2.07 -7.51 4.34
N TYR A 160 -3.00 -6.55 4.20
CA TYR A 160 -3.03 -5.31 4.99
C TYR A 160 -4.23 -5.25 5.95
N ALA A 161 -5.03 -6.32 6.02
CA ALA A 161 -6.29 -6.33 6.76
C ALA A 161 -6.07 -6.07 8.26
N ASN A 162 -5.02 -6.63 8.87
CA ASN A 162 -4.78 -6.43 10.29
C ASN A 162 -4.22 -5.04 10.56
N ALA A 163 -3.36 -4.52 9.69
CA ALA A 163 -2.85 -3.15 9.80
C ALA A 163 -3.99 -2.14 9.75
N CYS A 164 -4.85 -2.22 8.73
CA CYS A 164 -5.96 -1.27 8.59
C CYS A 164 -6.98 -1.40 9.74
N THR A 165 -7.22 -2.62 10.23
CA THR A 165 -8.11 -2.85 11.39
C THR A 165 -7.53 -2.29 12.68
N SER A 166 -6.21 -2.39 12.86
CA SER A 166 -5.50 -1.82 14.02
C SER A 166 -5.55 -0.30 13.99
N LEU A 167 -5.25 0.31 12.85
CA LEU A 167 -5.33 1.77 12.67
C LEU A 167 -6.75 2.29 12.96
N ASN A 168 -7.77 1.59 12.45
CA ASN A 168 -9.18 1.94 12.70
C ASN A 168 -9.53 1.89 14.20
N LYS A 169 -9.09 0.84 14.92
CA LYS A 169 -9.30 0.72 16.37
C LYS A 169 -8.57 1.81 17.17
N GLU A 170 -7.44 2.28 16.65
CA GLU A 170 -6.63 3.32 17.28
C GLU A 170 -7.06 4.75 16.89
N GLY A 171 -8.13 4.91 16.10
CA GLY A 171 -8.62 6.21 15.66
C GLY A 171 -7.71 6.90 14.63
N VAL A 172 -6.85 6.14 13.94
CA VAL A 172 -5.96 6.69 12.91
C VAL A 172 -6.70 6.70 11.57
N HIS A 173 -7.17 7.89 11.21
CA HIS A 173 -7.96 8.15 10.00
C HIS A 173 -7.31 9.23 9.14
N ASN A 174 -7.79 9.40 7.92
CA ASN A 174 -7.50 10.59 7.13
C ASN A 174 -8.32 11.80 7.60
N ILE A 175 -8.08 12.96 6.99
CA ILE A 175 -8.79 14.21 7.31
C ILE A 175 -10.32 14.13 7.14
N PHE A 176 -10.82 13.13 6.41
CA PHE A 176 -12.25 12.87 6.21
C PHE A 176 -12.81 11.78 7.14
N GLY A 177 -12.01 11.28 8.08
CA GLY A 177 -12.41 10.22 9.01
C GLY A 177 -12.39 8.81 8.39
N GLU A 178 -11.83 8.65 7.19
CA GLU A 178 -11.77 7.37 6.50
C GLU A 178 -10.45 6.63 6.79
N VAL A 179 -10.49 5.30 6.77
CA VAL A 179 -9.27 4.46 6.86
C VAL A 179 -8.65 4.30 5.48
N VAL A 180 -7.34 4.51 5.40
CA VAL A 180 -6.54 4.39 4.18
C VAL A 180 -6.53 2.93 3.70
N CYS A 181 -7.00 2.66 2.47
CA CYS A 181 -6.99 1.31 1.88
C CYS A 181 -5.80 1.12 0.92
N THR A 182 -4.75 0.43 1.40
CA THR A 182 -3.53 0.19 0.61
C THR A 182 -3.79 -0.48 -0.73
N ARG A 183 -4.68 -1.50 -0.80
CA ARG A 183 -5.01 -2.17 -2.07
C ARG A 183 -5.59 -1.21 -3.11
N LEU A 184 -6.51 -0.33 -2.72
CA LEU A 184 -7.07 0.67 -3.64
C LEU A 184 -6.02 1.70 -4.07
N ILE A 185 -5.15 2.12 -3.15
CA ILE A 185 -4.07 3.06 -3.47
C ILE A 185 -3.06 2.44 -4.43
N THR A 186 -2.70 1.17 -4.23
CA THR A 186 -1.83 0.44 -5.15
C THR A 186 -2.44 0.35 -6.55
N LEU A 187 -3.75 0.06 -6.66
CA LEU A 187 -4.45 0.06 -7.96
C LEU A 187 -4.41 1.44 -8.62
N ALA A 188 -4.66 2.51 -7.86
CA ALA A 188 -4.51 3.87 -8.36
C ALA A 188 -3.07 4.15 -8.83
N GLY A 189 -2.05 3.80 -8.04
CA GLY A 189 -0.64 3.99 -8.41
C GLY A 189 -0.21 3.22 -9.66
N ILE A 190 -0.79 2.04 -9.91
CA ILE A 190 -0.60 1.30 -11.17
C ILE A 190 -1.17 2.10 -12.34
N ALA A 191 -2.38 2.62 -12.20
CA ALA A 191 -3.00 3.44 -13.23
C ALA A 191 -2.22 4.75 -13.47
N GLU A 192 -1.71 5.40 -12.41
CA GLU A 192 -0.89 6.60 -12.53
C GLU A 192 0.41 6.30 -13.29
N THR A 193 1.07 5.19 -12.96
CA THR A 193 2.29 4.74 -13.64
C THR A 193 2.03 4.45 -15.12
N ALA A 194 0.93 3.78 -15.44
CA ALA A 194 0.61 3.34 -16.79
C ALA A 194 0.15 4.49 -17.69
N LEU A 195 -0.69 5.39 -17.16
CA LEU A 195 -1.40 6.41 -17.94
C LEU A 195 -0.78 7.80 -17.84
N GLY A 196 0.17 8.02 -16.91
CA GLY A 196 0.81 9.32 -16.69
C GLY A 196 -0.15 10.40 -16.18
N LYS A 197 -1.26 10.01 -15.57
CA LYS A 197 -2.31 10.89 -15.00
C LYS A 197 -2.42 10.66 -13.49
N GLY A 198 -2.90 11.65 -12.74
CA GLY A 198 -3.19 11.49 -11.31
C GLY A 198 -4.55 10.84 -11.08
N PHE A 199 -4.65 9.92 -10.11
CA PHE A 199 -5.91 9.25 -9.75
C PHE A 199 -6.16 9.31 -8.24
N ASP A 200 -7.35 9.71 -7.80
CA ASP A 200 -7.76 9.63 -6.41
C ASP A 200 -8.66 8.41 -6.17
N ILE A 201 -8.85 8.07 -4.89
CA ILE A 201 -9.68 6.96 -4.43
C ILE A 201 -10.70 7.46 -3.41
N LYS A 202 -11.84 6.77 -3.37
CA LYS A 202 -12.84 6.90 -2.30
C LYS A 202 -13.24 5.52 -1.82
N VAL A 203 -13.16 5.26 -0.52
CA VAL A 203 -13.67 4.03 0.07
C VAL A 203 -15.18 4.16 0.20
N THR A 204 -15.95 3.26 -0.42
CA THR A 204 -17.42 3.27 -0.35
C THR A 204 -17.96 2.28 0.68
N SER A 205 -17.21 1.22 0.96
CA SER A 205 -17.54 0.25 2.01
C SER A 205 -16.25 -0.27 2.66
N TYR A 206 -16.11 -0.03 3.96
CA TYR A 206 -14.98 -0.54 4.76
C TYR A 206 -15.38 -1.84 5.46
N ASN A 207 -14.90 -2.96 4.94
CA ASN A 207 -15.17 -4.29 5.50
C ASN A 207 -13.99 -5.25 5.26
N PRO A 208 -12.79 -5.03 5.85
CA PRO A 208 -11.61 -5.85 5.57
C PRO A 208 -11.87 -7.36 5.79
N PRO A 209 -11.46 -8.25 4.87
CA PRO A 209 -10.67 -7.99 3.66
C PRO A 209 -11.51 -7.61 2.41
N ASN A 210 -12.84 -7.54 2.55
CA ASN A 210 -13.82 -7.36 1.48
C ASN A 210 -14.26 -5.89 1.29
N CYS A 211 -13.31 -4.98 1.15
CA CYS A 211 -13.61 -3.55 0.98
C CYS A 211 -14.07 -3.20 -0.44
N GLU A 212 -14.80 -2.10 -0.56
CA GLU A 212 -15.25 -1.55 -1.84
C GLU A 212 -14.87 -0.07 -1.94
N GLY A 213 -14.61 0.40 -3.16
CA GLY A 213 -14.28 1.79 -3.40
C GLY A 213 -14.38 2.19 -4.87
N LYS A 214 -13.97 3.42 -5.13
CA LYS A 214 -13.97 4.07 -6.44
C LYS A 214 -12.60 4.67 -6.71
N ILE A 215 -12.11 4.53 -7.94
CA ILE A 215 -10.91 5.20 -8.44
C ILE A 215 -11.34 6.16 -9.55
N PHE A 216 -10.87 7.41 -9.50
CA PHE A 216 -11.26 8.49 -10.42
C PHE A 216 -10.09 9.43 -10.69
N GLU A 217 -10.11 10.17 -11.80
CA GLU A 217 -9.03 11.12 -12.14
C GLU A 217 -9.00 12.27 -11.12
N ALA A 218 -7.81 12.60 -10.62
CA ALA A 218 -7.64 13.70 -9.68
C ALA A 218 -7.82 15.04 -10.41
N THR A 219 -8.75 15.86 -9.92
CA THR A 219 -8.98 17.24 -10.40
C THR A 219 -7.91 18.21 -9.94
#